data_AF-A0A916I9S1-F1
#
_entry.id   AF-A0A916I9S1-F1
#
_cell.length_a   1.000
_cell.length_b   1.000
_cell.length_c   1.000
_cell.angle_alpha   90.00
_cell.angle_beta   90.00
_cell.angle_gamma   90.00
#
_symmetry.space_group_name_H-M   'P 1'
#
loop_
_entity.id
_entity.type
_entity.pdbx_description
1 polymer ?
#
loop_
_entity_poly.entity_id
_entity_poly.type
_entity_poly.pdbx_seq_one_letter_code
_entity_poly.pdbx_strand_id
1 'polypeptide(L)'
;MSQTPPDPNFEALAQRAASLRAQIHEHNHRYFVLGSPTISDAEYDALFDELDAIEKTYPALITPDSPTQRVGSDLDERLPKITHPNPTLSLSKAYTEDDIRAWRTRIDKVLDTSARLGYVVEPKFDGLTVVLTYTDGILTLGATRGDGYTGDDVTANVRTIRTVPTRIPVHPDAPRPPSPLVVRGEVVMLKEDFKAFQQKMQTEGETRFINARNTASGALKQLDPRVTASRPLTLYAFEIVDAPDDSTPHSQWQSLSFLRQMGFLVSEDIQRFDDLEAVIAHIQAFEARRHSLPFEIDGLVIKIDDFATYNALGVVGKNPRGAVAYKFPPEVVTTRLTGVSISVGRTGVLIPNA
;
A
#
# COMPACT_ATOMS: atom_id res chain seq x y z
N MET A 1 38.62 26.95 19.14
CA MET A 1 37.33 26.36 18.73
C MET A 1 37.32 26.32 17.22
N SER A 2 37.65 25.17 16.64
CA SER A 2 37.69 24.97 15.18
C SER A 2 36.25 24.90 14.69
N GLN A 3 35.81 25.90 13.91
CA GLN A 3 34.58 25.78 13.14
C GLN A 3 34.91 24.89 11.96
N THR A 4 34.39 23.66 11.98
CA THR A 4 34.33 22.81 10.80
C THR A 4 33.67 23.61 9.68
N PRO A 5 34.27 23.70 8.48
CA PRO A 5 33.64 24.40 7.37
C PRO A 5 32.25 23.80 7.12
N PRO A 6 31.22 24.61 6.81
CA PRO A 6 29.92 24.08 6.42
C PRO A 6 30.13 23.17 5.22
N ASP A 7 29.58 21.95 5.30
CA ASP A 7 29.63 20.97 4.21
C ASP A 7 29.18 21.67 2.92
N PRO A 8 30.05 21.78 1.89
CA PRO A 8 29.72 22.51 0.66
C PRO A 8 28.51 21.91 -0.07
N ASN A 9 28.13 20.67 0.24
CA ASN A 9 26.91 20.06 -0.27
C ASN A 9 25.64 20.50 0.48
N PHE A 10 25.74 21.06 1.69
CA PHE A 10 24.59 21.42 2.50
C PHE A 10 23.69 22.46 1.82
N GLU A 11 24.27 23.52 1.27
CA GLU A 11 23.50 24.60 0.63
C GLU A 11 22.84 24.14 -0.67
N ALA A 12 23.54 23.35 -1.48
CA ALA A 12 22.99 22.73 -2.69
C ALA A 12 21.86 21.75 -2.37
N LEU A 13 22.04 20.91 -1.34
CA LEU A 13 21.02 19.96 -0.88
C LEU A 13 19.83 20.67 -0.24
N ALA A 14 20.03 21.78 0.47
CA ALA A 14 18.95 22.61 0.99
C ALA A 14 18.09 23.20 -0.13
N GLN A 15 18.72 23.72 -1.19
CA GLN A 15 18.01 24.21 -2.39
C GLN A 15 17.28 23.07 -3.11
N ARG A 16 17.91 21.89 -3.24
CA ARG A 16 17.27 20.72 -3.84
C ARG A 16 16.07 20.25 -3.02
N ALA A 17 16.21 20.13 -1.69
CA ALA A 17 15.11 19.76 -0.80
C ALA A 17 13.93 20.74 -0.92
N ALA A 18 14.19 22.06 -0.94
CA ALA A 18 13.15 23.07 -1.14
C ALA A 18 12.44 22.92 -2.51
N SER A 19 13.19 22.66 -3.57
CA SER A 19 12.64 22.41 -4.91
C SER A 19 11.80 21.15 -4.97
N LEU A 20 12.25 20.05 -4.36
CA LEU A 20 11.52 18.79 -4.29
C LEU A 20 10.21 18.95 -3.52
N ARG A 21 10.20 19.65 -2.38
CA ARG A 21 8.97 19.96 -1.63
C ARG A 21 7.96 20.71 -2.51
N ALA A 22 8.40 21.73 -3.23
CA ALA A 22 7.52 22.52 -4.10
C ALA A 22 6.92 21.66 -5.24
N GLN A 23 7.73 20.83 -5.90
CA GLN A 23 7.27 19.92 -6.95
C GLN A 23 6.27 18.90 -6.40
N ILE A 24 6.58 18.25 -5.28
CA ILE A 24 5.71 17.26 -4.65
C ILE A 24 4.37 17.89 -4.23
N HIS A 25 4.37 19.10 -3.67
CA HIS A 25 3.13 19.81 -3.32
C HIS A 25 2.27 20.13 -4.54
N GLU A 26 2.88 20.58 -5.64
CA GLU A 26 2.17 20.84 -6.90
C GLU A 26 1.59 19.55 -7.50
N HIS A 27 2.36 18.46 -7.52
CA HIS A 27 1.88 17.17 -8.01
C HIS A 27 0.76 16.61 -7.13
N ASN A 28 0.84 16.76 -5.81
CA ASN A 28 -0.25 16.41 -4.90
C ASN A 28 -1.52 17.22 -5.19
N HIS A 29 -1.40 18.53 -5.39
CA HIS A 29 -2.55 19.36 -5.74
C HIS A 29 -3.17 18.93 -7.09
N ARG A 30 -2.34 18.67 -8.10
CA ARG A 30 -2.81 18.17 -9.41
C ARG A 30 -3.50 16.82 -9.32
N TYR A 31 -2.93 15.90 -8.56
CA TYR A 31 -3.46 14.55 -8.39
C TYR A 31 -4.76 14.55 -7.60
N PHE A 32 -4.74 15.12 -6.39
CA PHE A 32 -5.83 14.98 -5.43
C PHE A 32 -6.91 16.06 -5.56
N VAL A 33 -6.58 17.27 -6.02
CA VAL A 33 -7.53 18.40 -6.09
C VAL A 33 -8.03 18.63 -7.51
N LEU A 34 -7.13 18.58 -8.50
CA LEU A 34 -7.49 18.85 -9.89
C LEU A 34 -7.90 17.60 -10.68
N GLY A 35 -7.56 16.40 -10.19
CA GLY A 35 -7.77 15.14 -10.91
C GLY A 35 -7.04 15.10 -12.25
N SER A 36 -5.94 15.85 -12.38
CA SER A 36 -5.19 16.05 -13.62
C SER A 36 -3.68 15.88 -13.37
N PRO A 37 -3.22 14.66 -13.02
CA PRO A 37 -1.81 14.40 -12.76
C PRO A 37 -0.98 14.65 -14.03
N THR A 38 0.20 15.25 -13.86
CA THR A 38 1.14 15.58 -14.95
C THR A 38 2.37 14.68 -14.99
N ILE A 39 2.54 13.84 -13.98
CA ILE A 39 3.61 12.85 -13.88
C ILE A 39 2.99 11.52 -13.45
N SER A 40 3.68 10.42 -13.75
CA SER A 40 3.33 9.09 -13.29
C SER A 40 3.56 8.92 -11.78
N ASP A 41 2.91 7.92 -11.19
CA ASP A 41 3.11 7.57 -9.77
C ASP A 41 4.58 7.20 -9.47
N ALA A 42 5.29 6.63 -10.44
CA ALA A 42 6.71 6.28 -10.32
C ALA A 42 7.62 7.51 -10.31
N GLU A 43 7.36 8.50 -11.16
CA GLU A 43 8.07 9.77 -11.15
C GLU A 43 7.81 10.53 -9.84
N TYR A 44 6.58 10.49 -9.33
CA TYR A 44 6.25 11.07 -8.03
C TYR A 44 7.02 10.37 -6.91
N ASP A 45 7.03 9.04 -6.90
CA ASP A 45 7.79 8.24 -5.95
C ASP A 45 9.29 8.57 -5.98
N ALA A 46 9.88 8.77 -7.16
CA ALA A 46 11.29 9.12 -7.31
C ALA A 46 11.60 10.50 -6.69
N LEU A 47 10.74 11.51 -6.91
CA LEU A 47 10.88 12.82 -6.28
C LEU A 47 10.79 12.73 -4.74
N PHE A 48 9.86 11.92 -4.24
CA PHE A 48 9.66 11.72 -2.82
C PHE A 48 10.83 10.97 -2.17
N ASP A 49 11.29 9.88 -2.79
CA ASP A 49 12.42 9.06 -2.32
C ASP A 49 13.72 9.90 -2.30
N GLU A 50 13.93 10.78 -3.28
CA GLU A 50 15.06 11.73 -3.26
C GLU A 50 14.97 12.71 -2.08
N LEU A 51 13.80 13.29 -1.83
CA LEU A 51 13.60 14.22 -0.71
C LEU A 51 13.81 13.53 0.64
N ASP A 52 13.28 12.32 0.81
CA ASP A 52 13.44 11.50 2.02
C ASP A 52 14.92 11.13 2.25
N ALA A 53 15.67 10.79 1.20
CA ALA A 53 17.10 10.52 1.30
C ALA A 53 17.91 11.75 1.78
N ILE A 54 17.60 12.94 1.24
CA ILE A 54 18.25 14.19 1.65
C ILE A 54 17.96 14.48 3.12
N GLU A 55 16.70 14.39 3.54
CA GLU A 55 16.29 14.70 4.92
C GLU A 55 16.80 13.68 5.95
N LYS A 56 16.93 12.41 5.58
CA LYS A 56 17.60 11.39 6.41
C LYS A 56 19.07 11.69 6.60
N THR A 57 19.74 12.16 5.56
CA THR A 57 21.17 12.48 5.61
C THR A 57 21.43 13.78 6.37
N TYR A 58 20.54 14.77 6.24
CA TYR A 58 20.63 16.08 6.90
C TYR A 58 19.33 16.40 7.65
N PRO A 59 19.13 15.88 8.88
CA PRO A 59 17.91 16.10 9.66
C PRO A 59 17.60 17.59 9.93
N ALA A 60 18.61 18.46 9.92
CA ALA A 60 18.44 19.91 10.05
C ALA A 60 17.65 20.56 8.90
N LEU A 61 17.52 19.88 7.76
CA LEU A 61 16.73 20.35 6.63
C LEU A 61 15.24 20.02 6.75
N ILE A 62 14.84 19.14 7.68
CA ILE A 62 13.43 18.75 7.87
C ILE A 62 12.61 19.97 8.32
N THR A 63 11.53 20.26 7.58
CA THR A 63 10.57 21.30 7.95
C THR A 63 9.21 20.68 8.29
N PRO A 64 8.40 21.28 9.19
CA PRO A 64 7.09 20.74 9.57
C PRO A 64 6.10 20.58 8.40
N ASP A 65 6.27 21.36 7.34
CA ASP A 65 5.45 21.35 6.12
C ASP A 65 5.99 20.45 5.01
N SER A 66 7.10 19.74 5.25
CA SER A 66 7.68 18.83 4.27
C SER A 66 6.73 17.67 3.97
N PRO A 67 6.53 17.27 2.70
CA PRO A 67 5.72 16.11 2.34
C PRO A 67 6.16 14.80 2.99
N THR A 68 7.43 14.66 3.38
CA THR A 68 7.96 13.52 4.14
C THR A 68 7.42 13.45 5.58
N GLN A 69 7.03 14.61 6.13
CA GLN A 69 6.38 14.73 7.44
C GLN A 69 4.88 14.52 7.32
N ARG A 70 4.29 14.82 6.15
CA ARG A 70 2.92 14.40 5.84
C ARG A 70 2.90 12.89 5.75
N VAL A 71 2.11 12.29 6.63
CA VAL A 71 1.71 10.92 6.40
C VAL A 71 0.79 10.94 5.18
N GLY A 72 1.03 10.06 4.21
CA GLY A 72 0.09 9.81 3.11
C GLY A 72 -1.22 9.29 3.70
N SER A 73 -2.02 10.24 4.17
CA SER A 73 -3.26 10.02 4.88
C SER A 73 -4.36 10.09 3.86
N ASP A 74 -5.03 8.98 3.66
CA ASP A 74 -6.20 8.92 2.79
C ASP A 74 -7.47 9.36 3.54
N LEU A 75 -7.35 9.96 4.73
CA LEU A 75 -8.48 10.41 5.55
C LEU A 75 -9.39 11.41 4.82
N ASP A 76 -10.70 11.18 4.91
CA ASP A 76 -11.74 12.06 4.38
C ASP A 76 -12.45 12.80 5.52
N GLU A 77 -12.35 14.13 5.59
CA GLU A 77 -12.93 14.94 6.68
C GLU A 77 -14.43 14.70 6.92
N ARG A 78 -15.16 14.18 5.93
CA ARG A 78 -16.60 13.91 6.01
C ARG A 78 -16.93 12.60 6.72
N LEU A 79 -15.97 11.70 6.88
CA LEU A 79 -16.13 10.41 7.53
C LEU A 79 -15.66 10.44 9.00
N PRO A 80 -16.32 9.70 9.90
CA PRO A 80 -15.83 9.52 11.27
C PRO A 80 -14.43 8.94 11.29
N LYS A 81 -13.67 9.23 12.35
CA LYS A 81 -12.27 8.82 12.51
C LYS A 81 -12.16 7.73 13.56
N ILE A 82 -11.35 6.71 13.27
CA ILE A 82 -11.16 5.56 14.15
C ILE A 82 -9.66 5.30 14.33
N THR A 83 -9.23 5.20 15.58
CA THR A 83 -7.87 4.82 15.92
C THR A 83 -7.69 3.31 15.78
N HIS A 84 -6.64 2.90 15.08
CA HIS A 84 -6.29 1.49 14.91
C HIS A 84 -5.74 0.91 16.22
N PRO A 85 -6.04 -0.37 16.54
CA PRO A 85 -5.51 -1.02 17.73
C PRO A 85 -3.98 -1.15 17.68
N ASN A 86 -3.44 -1.46 16.50
CA ASN A 86 -2.01 -1.47 16.22
C ASN A 86 -1.70 -0.60 14.98
N PRO A 87 -0.55 0.12 14.95
CA PRO A 87 -0.19 0.94 13.81
C PRO A 87 -0.08 0.15 12.51
N THR A 88 -0.73 0.65 11.47
CA THR A 88 -0.72 0.09 10.12
C THR A 88 0.42 0.72 9.31
N LEU A 89 1.62 0.16 9.50
CA LEU A 89 2.87 0.71 9.00
C LEU A 89 3.06 0.57 7.48
N SER A 90 3.96 1.39 6.94
CA SER A 90 4.43 1.31 5.55
C SER A 90 5.56 0.27 5.44
N LEU A 91 5.90 -0.12 4.21
CA LEU A 91 7.01 -1.04 3.94
C LEU A 91 8.20 -0.29 3.37
N SER A 92 9.41 -0.72 3.71
CA SER A 92 10.60 -0.29 2.96
C SER A 92 10.54 -0.82 1.53
N LYS A 93 11.04 -0.04 0.58
CA LYS A 93 11.05 -0.37 -0.85
C LYS A 93 12.37 -1.04 -1.24
N ALA A 94 12.30 -1.94 -2.20
CA ALA A 94 13.42 -2.53 -2.94
C ALA A 94 13.08 -2.51 -4.43
N TYR A 95 14.07 -2.34 -5.29
CA TYR A 95 13.87 -2.26 -6.74
C TYR A 95 14.74 -3.27 -7.51
N THR A 96 15.76 -3.81 -6.85
CA THR A 96 16.72 -4.73 -7.44
C THR A 96 16.96 -5.95 -6.54
N GLU A 97 17.51 -7.01 -7.11
CA GLU A 97 17.93 -8.19 -6.36
C GLU A 97 18.95 -7.84 -5.27
N ASP A 98 19.88 -6.93 -5.58
CA ASP A 98 20.89 -6.45 -4.64
C ASP A 98 20.25 -5.71 -3.45
N ASP A 99 19.15 -4.99 -3.65
CA ASP A 99 18.40 -4.38 -2.54
C ASP A 99 17.82 -5.43 -1.59
N ILE A 100 17.34 -6.56 -2.12
CA ILE A 100 16.81 -7.69 -1.35
C ILE A 100 17.93 -8.39 -0.58
N ARG A 101 19.09 -8.60 -1.22
CA ARG A 101 20.30 -9.15 -0.55
C ARG A 101 20.80 -8.21 0.55
N ALA A 102 20.79 -6.91 0.31
CA ALA A 102 21.14 -5.91 1.30
C ALA A 102 20.14 -5.88 2.46
N TRP A 103 18.85 -6.05 2.20
CA TRP A 103 17.82 -6.22 3.22
C TRP A 103 18.09 -7.45 4.09
N ARG A 104 18.40 -8.61 3.50
CA ARG A 104 18.79 -9.80 4.25
C ARG A 104 20.02 -9.58 5.12
N THR A 105 21.05 -8.92 4.59
CA THR A 105 22.29 -8.62 5.30
C THR A 105 22.03 -7.71 6.51
N ARG A 106 21.08 -6.76 6.41
CA ARG A 106 20.66 -5.93 7.55
C ARG A 106 19.94 -6.75 8.62
N ILE A 107 19.16 -7.75 8.23
CA ILE A 107 18.50 -8.69 9.16
C ILE A 107 19.53 -9.53 9.91
N ASP A 108 20.54 -10.08 9.22
CA ASP A 108 21.61 -10.89 9.86
C ASP A 108 22.31 -10.13 10.99
N LYS A 109 22.60 -8.85 10.76
CA LYS A 109 23.23 -7.98 11.76
C LYS A 109 22.37 -7.74 13.00
N VAL A 110 21.05 -7.80 12.86
CA VAL A 110 20.12 -7.60 14.00
C VAL A 110 19.93 -8.89 14.78
N LEU A 111 19.83 -10.03 14.08
CA LEU A 111 19.65 -11.33 14.73
C LEU A 111 20.95 -11.89 15.33
N ASP A 112 22.09 -11.30 14.99
CA ASP A 112 23.43 -11.80 15.33
C ASP A 112 23.64 -13.27 14.91
N THR A 113 23.00 -13.67 13.81
CA THR A 113 23.07 -15.01 13.25
C THR A 113 22.79 -14.99 11.75
N SER A 114 23.39 -15.93 11.03
CA SER A 114 23.10 -16.24 9.62
C SER A 114 22.11 -17.40 9.46
N ALA A 115 21.23 -17.58 10.46
CA ALA A 115 20.23 -18.63 10.45
C ALA A 115 19.39 -18.61 9.17
N ARG A 116 18.95 -19.81 8.74
CA ARG A 116 17.97 -19.94 7.67
C ARG A 116 16.64 -19.35 8.13
N LEU A 117 16.03 -18.55 7.27
CA LEU A 117 14.73 -17.91 7.52
C LEU A 117 13.75 -18.38 6.46
N GLY A 118 12.51 -18.63 6.86
CA GLY A 118 11.40 -18.80 5.93
C GLY A 118 10.88 -17.44 5.46
N TYR A 119 10.40 -17.38 4.22
CA TYR A 119 9.82 -16.21 3.60
C TYR A 119 8.43 -16.51 3.08
N VAL A 120 7.53 -15.53 3.14
CA VAL A 120 6.26 -15.53 2.41
C VAL A 120 6.31 -14.38 1.41
N VAL A 121 6.01 -14.69 0.15
CA VAL A 121 5.96 -13.72 -0.94
C VAL A 121 4.52 -13.57 -1.39
N GLU A 122 4.02 -12.34 -1.34
CA GLU A 122 2.64 -11.97 -1.61
C GLU A 122 2.56 -10.93 -2.72
N PRO A 123 1.50 -10.93 -3.56
CA PRO A 123 1.25 -9.84 -4.49
C PRO A 123 1.06 -8.53 -3.73
N LYS A 124 1.76 -7.46 -4.14
CA LYS A 124 1.55 -6.13 -3.59
C LYS A 124 0.36 -5.48 -4.31
N PHE A 125 -0.84 -5.73 -3.79
CA PHE A 125 -2.08 -5.21 -4.36
C PHE A 125 -2.04 -3.70 -4.54
N ASP A 126 -2.46 -3.24 -5.72
CA ASP A 126 -2.61 -1.82 -5.99
C ASP A 126 -4.06 -1.36 -5.70
N GLY A 127 -4.37 -1.18 -4.42
CA GLY A 127 -5.71 -0.85 -3.95
C GLY A 127 -5.72 0.14 -2.79
N LEU A 128 -6.74 -0.02 -1.94
CA LEU A 128 -6.89 0.70 -0.69
C LEU A 128 -6.89 -0.26 0.50
N THR A 129 -5.92 -0.09 1.38
CA THR A 129 -5.85 -0.84 2.65
C THR A 129 -7.03 -0.54 3.55
N VAL A 130 -7.63 -1.59 4.10
CA VAL A 130 -8.63 -1.52 5.17
C VAL A 130 -8.29 -2.48 6.31
N VAL A 131 -8.75 -2.12 7.50
CA VAL A 131 -8.62 -2.89 8.74
C VAL A 131 -10.03 -3.21 9.24
N LEU A 132 -10.32 -4.50 9.42
CA LEU A 132 -11.62 -5.03 9.82
C LEU A 132 -11.51 -5.63 11.22
N THR A 133 -12.36 -5.20 12.14
CA THR A 133 -12.46 -5.79 13.48
C THR A 133 -13.68 -6.68 13.58
N TYR A 134 -13.45 -7.89 14.06
CA TYR A 134 -14.49 -8.86 14.37
C TYR A 134 -14.55 -9.06 15.88
N THR A 135 -15.73 -8.94 16.46
CA THR A 135 -16.00 -9.23 17.87
C THR A 135 -16.96 -10.40 17.92
N ASP A 136 -16.58 -11.48 18.59
CA ASP A 136 -17.31 -12.75 18.63
C ASP A 136 -17.68 -13.27 17.23
N GLY A 137 -16.76 -13.07 16.29
CA GLY A 137 -16.92 -13.46 14.89
C GLY A 137 -17.85 -12.56 14.08
N ILE A 138 -18.34 -11.44 14.60
CA ILE A 138 -19.20 -10.49 13.86
C ILE A 138 -18.38 -9.26 13.47
N LEU A 139 -18.49 -8.83 12.20
CA LEU A 139 -17.86 -7.60 11.73
C LEU A 139 -18.46 -6.38 12.46
N THR A 140 -17.71 -5.80 13.38
CA THR A 140 -18.13 -4.64 14.19
C THR A 140 -17.60 -3.32 13.65
N LEU A 141 -16.44 -3.33 13.01
CA LEU A 141 -15.78 -2.13 12.50
C LEU A 141 -14.99 -2.42 11.23
N GLY A 142 -15.03 -1.50 10.27
CA GLY A 142 -14.10 -1.43 9.15
C GLY A 142 -13.55 -0.02 9.00
N ALA A 143 -12.23 0.12 8.99
CA ALA A 143 -11.55 1.40 8.87
C ALA A 143 -10.56 1.42 7.70
N THR A 144 -10.39 2.56 7.04
CA THR A 144 -9.29 2.73 6.07
C THR A 144 -7.95 2.81 6.80
N ARG A 145 -6.83 2.74 6.08
CA ARG A 145 -5.52 2.95 6.71
C ARG A 145 -5.39 4.35 7.32
N GLY A 146 -5.82 5.38 6.60
CA GLY A 146 -5.56 6.79 6.91
C GLY A 146 -4.06 7.06 7.04
N ASP A 147 -3.67 7.66 8.16
CA ASP A 147 -2.26 7.95 8.47
C ASP A 147 -1.52 6.76 9.11
N GLY A 148 -2.13 5.57 9.11
CA GLY A 148 -1.58 4.37 9.73
C GLY A 148 -1.83 4.28 11.24
N TYR A 149 -2.22 5.36 11.91
CA TYR A 149 -2.68 5.34 13.31
C TYR A 149 -4.19 5.55 13.41
N THR A 150 -4.74 6.38 12.53
CA THR A 150 -6.15 6.72 12.44
C THR A 150 -6.63 6.52 11.02
N GLY A 151 -7.78 5.86 10.87
CA GLY A 151 -8.48 5.62 9.62
C GLY A 151 -9.86 6.28 9.56
N ASP A 152 -10.48 6.28 8.39
CA ASP A 152 -11.90 6.62 8.22
C ASP A 152 -12.77 5.42 8.57
N ASP A 153 -13.84 5.62 9.34
CA ASP A 153 -14.88 4.61 9.51
C ASP A 153 -15.62 4.41 8.17
N VAL A 154 -15.43 3.23 7.59
CA VAL A 154 -16.06 2.77 6.35
C VAL A 154 -16.86 1.50 6.59
N THR A 155 -17.29 1.24 7.83
CA THR A 155 -17.96 0.00 8.24
C THR A 155 -19.19 -0.32 7.38
N ALA A 156 -20.01 0.71 7.10
CA ALA A 156 -21.20 0.55 6.27
C ALA A 156 -20.84 0.19 4.82
N ASN A 157 -19.76 0.77 4.29
CA ASN A 157 -19.29 0.59 2.92
C ASN A 157 -18.65 -0.78 2.73
N VAL A 158 -17.77 -1.21 3.65
CA VAL A 158 -17.12 -2.54 3.57
C VAL A 158 -18.12 -3.67 3.66
N ARG A 159 -19.23 -3.52 4.40
CA ARG A 159 -20.33 -4.50 4.47
C ARG A 159 -21.02 -4.74 3.12
N THR A 160 -20.84 -3.84 2.15
CA THR A 160 -21.40 -4.00 0.80
C THR A 160 -20.49 -4.82 -0.13
N ILE A 161 -19.23 -5.04 0.26
CA ILE A 161 -18.25 -5.80 -0.51
C ILE A 161 -18.52 -7.29 -0.31
N ARG A 162 -18.81 -8.01 -1.40
CA ARG A 162 -19.25 -9.41 -1.34
C ARG A 162 -18.22 -10.38 -0.74
N THR A 163 -16.92 -10.09 -0.91
CA THR A 163 -15.85 -10.94 -0.38
C THR A 163 -15.49 -10.63 1.08
N VAL A 164 -16.15 -9.64 1.69
CA VAL A 164 -16.02 -9.37 3.13
C VAL A 164 -17.05 -10.23 3.89
N PRO A 165 -16.62 -11.23 4.67
CA PRO A 165 -17.55 -11.98 5.50
C PRO A 165 -18.10 -11.08 6.61
N THR A 166 -19.42 -10.93 6.73
CA THR A 166 -20.00 -10.17 7.86
C THR A 166 -20.03 -10.98 9.16
N ARG A 167 -19.85 -12.29 9.05
CA ARG A 167 -19.66 -13.24 10.15
C ARG A 167 -18.56 -14.24 9.78
N ILE A 168 -17.70 -14.53 10.75
CA ILE A 168 -16.66 -15.55 10.68
C ILE A 168 -16.79 -16.54 11.87
N PRO A 169 -16.35 -17.80 11.70
CA PRO A 169 -16.08 -18.41 10.40
C PRO A 169 -17.34 -18.50 9.54
N VAL A 170 -17.16 -18.49 8.22
CA VAL A 170 -18.26 -18.68 7.27
C VAL A 170 -18.75 -20.14 7.28
N HIS A 171 -17.84 -21.10 7.52
CA HIS A 171 -18.16 -22.51 7.59
C HIS A 171 -18.47 -22.95 9.05
N PRO A 172 -19.60 -23.65 9.30
CA PRO A 172 -19.98 -24.07 10.65
C PRO A 172 -18.97 -24.99 11.36
N ASP A 173 -18.23 -25.77 10.58
CA ASP A 173 -17.26 -26.76 11.10
C ASP A 173 -15.86 -26.16 11.37
N ALA A 174 -15.65 -24.89 11.04
CA ALA A 174 -14.39 -24.20 11.30
C ALA A 174 -14.28 -23.82 12.79
N PRO A 175 -13.05 -23.70 13.32
CA PRO A 175 -12.85 -23.33 14.72
C PRO A 175 -13.46 -21.95 15.01
N ARG A 176 -13.92 -21.76 16.26
CA ARG A 176 -14.39 -20.45 16.72
C ARG A 176 -13.25 -19.43 16.54
N PRO A 177 -13.51 -18.25 15.96
CA PRO A 177 -12.47 -17.25 15.79
C PRO A 177 -12.16 -16.63 17.15
N PRO A 178 -10.94 -16.15 17.37
CA PRO A 178 -10.65 -15.36 18.55
C PRO A 178 -11.41 -14.03 18.54
N SER A 179 -11.53 -13.43 19.72
CA SER A 179 -12.30 -12.21 19.93
C SER A 179 -11.50 -11.25 20.83
N PRO A 180 -11.15 -10.05 20.34
CA PRO A 180 -11.33 -9.58 18.96
C PRO A 180 -10.42 -10.32 17.96
N LEU A 181 -10.79 -10.32 16.68
CA LEU A 181 -9.89 -10.62 15.57
C LEU A 181 -9.85 -9.40 14.65
N VAL A 182 -8.66 -8.83 14.47
CA VAL A 182 -8.43 -7.67 13.61
C VAL A 182 -7.67 -8.12 12.37
N VAL A 183 -8.31 -7.99 11.21
CA VAL A 183 -7.81 -8.46 9.91
C VAL A 183 -7.55 -7.28 9.00
N ARG A 184 -6.40 -7.26 8.35
CA ARG A 184 -6.08 -6.28 7.32
C ARG A 184 -6.17 -6.92 5.94
N GLY A 185 -6.69 -6.13 5.01
CA GLY A 185 -6.81 -6.49 3.61
C GLY A 185 -6.71 -5.27 2.69
N GLU A 186 -6.68 -5.55 1.40
CA GLU A 186 -6.68 -4.52 0.36
C GLU A 186 -8.00 -4.60 -0.42
N VAL A 187 -8.68 -3.46 -0.57
CA VAL A 187 -9.81 -3.30 -1.48
C VAL A 187 -9.29 -2.93 -2.86
N VAL A 188 -9.61 -3.75 -3.85
CA VAL A 188 -9.23 -3.58 -5.25
C VAL A 188 -10.46 -3.62 -6.17
N MET A 189 -10.29 -3.20 -7.42
CA MET A 189 -11.19 -3.57 -8.51
C MET A 189 -10.48 -4.55 -9.43
N LEU A 190 -11.11 -5.67 -9.75
CA LEU A 190 -10.56 -6.61 -10.72
C LEU A 190 -10.53 -5.96 -12.11
N LYS A 191 -9.53 -6.28 -12.93
CA LYS A 191 -9.27 -5.63 -14.23
C LYS A 191 -10.49 -5.70 -15.15
N GLU A 192 -11.09 -6.89 -15.30
CA GLU A 192 -12.27 -7.07 -16.15
C GLU A 192 -13.50 -6.35 -15.60
N ASP A 193 -13.71 -6.39 -14.28
CA ASP A 193 -14.81 -5.67 -13.64
C ASP A 193 -14.67 -4.15 -13.77
N PHE A 194 -13.45 -3.63 -13.61
CA PHE A 194 -13.13 -2.23 -13.80
C PHE A 194 -13.36 -1.79 -15.25
N LYS A 195 -12.95 -2.61 -16.22
CA LYS A 195 -13.17 -2.36 -17.64
C LYS A 195 -14.66 -2.34 -17.98
N ALA A 196 -15.44 -3.30 -17.50
CA ALA A 196 -16.89 -3.34 -17.70
C ALA A 196 -17.57 -2.12 -17.03
N PHE A 197 -17.12 -1.77 -15.82
CA PHE A 197 -17.59 -0.59 -15.11
C PHE A 197 -17.29 0.70 -15.88
N GLN A 198 -16.08 0.87 -16.41
CA GLN A 198 -15.75 2.03 -17.24
C GLN A 198 -16.61 2.12 -18.50
N GLN A 199 -16.83 1.01 -19.18
CA GLN A 199 -17.66 0.98 -20.39
C GLN A 199 -19.09 1.45 -20.09
N LYS A 200 -19.67 0.99 -18.97
CA LYS A 200 -20.99 1.44 -18.53
C LYS A 200 -21.02 2.95 -18.25
N MET A 201 -20.02 3.48 -17.54
CA MET A 201 -19.95 4.91 -17.20
C MET A 201 -19.77 5.80 -18.44
N GLN A 202 -18.99 5.33 -19.43
CA GLN A 202 -18.86 6.03 -20.72
C GLN A 202 -20.18 6.08 -21.48
N THR A 203 -20.98 5.00 -21.49
CA THR A 203 -22.30 5.00 -22.13
C THR A 203 -23.29 5.93 -21.44
N GLU A 204 -23.10 6.20 -20.15
CA GLU A 204 -23.94 7.10 -19.34
C GLU A 204 -23.45 8.56 -19.37
N GLY A 205 -22.38 8.87 -20.12
CA GLY A 205 -21.84 10.22 -20.29
C GLY A 205 -20.99 10.72 -19.11
N GLU A 206 -20.59 9.82 -18.20
CA GLU A 206 -19.74 10.15 -17.06
C GLU A 206 -18.24 10.18 -17.42
N THR A 207 -17.46 10.95 -16.67
CA THR A 207 -16.02 11.11 -16.86
C THR A 207 -15.27 9.79 -16.70
N ARG A 208 -14.25 9.56 -17.54
CA ARG A 208 -13.39 8.39 -17.46
C ARG A 208 -12.55 8.41 -16.17
N PHE A 209 -12.54 7.30 -15.45
CA PHE A 209 -11.70 7.10 -14.27
C PHE A 209 -10.23 6.88 -14.66
N ILE A 210 -9.30 7.43 -13.86
CA ILE A 210 -7.85 7.43 -14.15
C ILE A 210 -7.24 6.03 -14.02
N ASN A 211 -7.39 5.38 -12.87
CA ASN A 211 -6.86 4.04 -12.61
C ASN A 211 -7.77 3.26 -11.63
N ALA A 212 -7.57 1.95 -11.53
CA ALA A 212 -8.38 1.06 -10.69
C ALA A 212 -8.23 1.40 -9.20
N ARG A 213 -7.00 1.71 -8.74
CA ARG A 213 -6.69 2.09 -7.35
C ARG A 213 -7.51 3.28 -6.86
N ASN A 214 -7.47 4.40 -7.58
CA ASN A 214 -8.20 5.62 -7.22
C ASN A 214 -9.70 5.42 -7.29
N THR A 215 -10.16 4.63 -8.26
CA THR A 215 -11.59 4.29 -8.37
C THR A 215 -12.03 3.47 -7.18
N ALA A 216 -11.26 2.46 -6.75
CA ALA A 216 -11.54 1.66 -5.57
C ALA A 216 -11.56 2.52 -4.29
N SER A 217 -10.57 3.40 -4.12
CA SER A 217 -10.47 4.31 -2.97
C SER A 217 -11.66 5.26 -2.88
N GLY A 218 -12.00 5.94 -3.98
CA GLY A 218 -13.15 6.84 -4.03
C GLY A 218 -14.49 6.11 -3.87
N ALA A 219 -14.61 4.91 -4.42
CA ALA A 219 -15.79 4.06 -4.29
C ALA A 219 -16.04 3.62 -2.85
N LEU A 220 -14.99 3.35 -2.08
CA LEU A 220 -15.11 2.90 -0.69
C LEU A 220 -15.54 4.04 0.25
N LYS A 221 -15.11 5.28 -0.02
CA LYS A 221 -15.34 6.45 0.86
C LYS A 221 -16.62 7.23 0.54
N GLN A 222 -17.61 6.58 -0.04
CA GLN A 222 -18.89 7.21 -0.32
C GLN A 222 -19.69 7.41 0.97
N LEU A 223 -20.28 8.58 1.18
CA LEU A 223 -21.16 8.83 2.33
C LEU A 223 -22.40 7.92 2.31
N ASP A 224 -22.90 7.61 1.12
CA ASP A 224 -23.98 6.66 0.92
C ASP A 224 -23.40 5.28 0.52
N PRO A 225 -23.46 4.26 1.40
CA PRO A 225 -22.92 2.93 1.11
C PRO A 225 -23.63 2.25 -0.08
N ARG A 226 -24.83 2.69 -0.48
CA ARG A 226 -25.49 2.17 -1.69
C ARG A 226 -24.71 2.50 -2.96
N VAL A 227 -23.99 3.61 -2.96
CA VAL A 227 -23.08 3.95 -4.07
C VAL A 227 -21.88 3.01 -4.07
N THR A 228 -21.31 2.67 -2.91
CA THR A 228 -20.26 1.65 -2.81
C THR A 228 -20.75 0.29 -3.29
N ALA A 229 -21.97 -0.11 -2.89
CA ALA A 229 -22.57 -1.39 -3.28
C ALA A 229 -22.75 -1.55 -4.80
N SER A 230 -22.84 -0.44 -5.55
CA SER A 230 -22.92 -0.47 -7.02
C SER A 230 -21.56 -0.54 -7.71
N ARG A 231 -20.44 -0.50 -6.97
CA ARG A 231 -19.09 -0.59 -7.51
C ARG A 231 -18.54 -2.00 -7.35
N PRO A 232 -17.79 -2.53 -8.33
CA PRO A 232 -17.29 -3.90 -8.27
C PRO A 232 -16.01 -4.00 -7.42
N LEU A 233 -16.17 -3.78 -6.12
CA LEU A 233 -15.08 -3.88 -5.16
C LEU A 233 -14.85 -5.33 -4.72
N THR A 234 -13.59 -5.70 -4.56
CA THR A 234 -13.14 -6.98 -4.03
C THR A 234 -12.14 -6.71 -2.92
N LEU A 235 -12.31 -7.35 -1.76
CA LEU A 235 -11.33 -7.35 -0.68
C LEU A 235 -10.53 -8.66 -0.69
N TYR A 236 -9.20 -8.53 -0.66
CA TYR A 236 -8.26 -9.61 -0.35
C TYR A 236 -7.68 -9.41 1.05
N ALA A 237 -7.81 -10.40 1.93
CA ALA A 237 -7.18 -10.38 3.25
C ALA A 237 -5.74 -10.93 3.18
N PHE A 238 -4.83 -10.36 3.98
CA PHE A 238 -3.42 -10.74 3.94
C PHE A 238 -2.69 -10.69 5.29
N GLU A 239 -3.29 -10.15 6.35
CA GLU A 239 -2.61 -9.98 7.64
C GLU A 239 -3.61 -10.01 8.80
N ILE A 240 -3.21 -10.65 9.91
CA ILE A 240 -3.88 -10.54 11.21
C ILE A 240 -3.10 -9.48 11.98
N VAL A 241 -3.75 -8.36 12.31
CA VAL A 241 -3.13 -7.19 12.94
C VAL A 241 -3.16 -7.29 14.46
N ASP A 242 -4.22 -7.91 14.99
CA ASP A 242 -4.41 -8.06 16.43
C ASP A 242 -5.37 -9.21 16.71
N ALA A 243 -5.03 -9.99 17.73
CA ALA A 243 -5.86 -11.04 18.31
C ALA A 243 -5.22 -11.53 19.62
N PRO A 244 -5.98 -12.12 20.54
CA PRO A 244 -5.46 -12.71 21.77
C PRO A 244 -4.29 -13.69 21.52
N ASP A 245 -3.17 -13.52 22.23
CA ASP A 245 -1.89 -14.20 21.98
C ASP A 245 -2.00 -15.72 21.79
N ASP A 246 -2.73 -16.43 22.68
CA ASP A 246 -2.86 -17.90 22.67
C ASP A 246 -3.69 -18.46 21.50
N SER A 247 -4.26 -17.59 20.67
CA SER A 247 -5.16 -17.96 19.57
C SER A 247 -4.64 -17.58 18.19
N THR A 248 -3.44 -17.00 18.13
CA THR A 248 -2.85 -16.53 16.88
C THR A 248 -1.91 -17.56 16.26
N PRO A 249 -1.90 -17.69 14.93
CA PRO A 249 -0.90 -18.49 14.23
C PRO A 249 0.51 -17.96 14.50
N HIS A 250 1.52 -18.83 14.51
CA HIS A 250 2.90 -18.45 14.84
C HIS A 250 3.69 -17.94 13.62
N SER A 251 3.11 -18.03 12.43
CA SER A 251 3.75 -17.61 11.18
C SER A 251 2.78 -16.93 10.23
N GLN A 252 3.32 -16.17 9.28
CA GLN A 252 2.54 -15.52 8.23
C GLN A 252 1.84 -16.54 7.34
N TRP A 253 2.52 -17.63 6.97
CA TRP A 253 1.91 -18.70 6.17
C TRP A 253 0.74 -19.38 6.88
N GLN A 254 0.88 -19.63 8.18
CA GLN A 254 -0.21 -20.16 8.99
C GLN A 254 -1.36 -19.15 9.13
N SER A 255 -1.04 -17.85 9.24
CA SER A 255 -2.04 -16.77 9.28
C SER A 255 -2.88 -16.70 8.03
N LEU A 256 -2.27 -16.76 6.85
CA LEU A 256 -2.99 -16.80 5.58
C LEU A 256 -3.88 -18.04 5.46
N SER A 257 -3.40 -19.18 5.97
CA SER A 257 -4.18 -20.42 6.02
C SER A 257 -5.38 -20.29 6.96
N PHE A 258 -5.19 -19.69 8.13
CA PHE A 258 -6.25 -19.40 9.10
C PHE A 258 -7.30 -18.45 8.51
N LEU A 259 -6.88 -17.37 7.85
CA LEU A 259 -7.79 -16.42 7.17
C LEU A 259 -8.66 -17.13 6.13
N ARG A 260 -8.10 -18.04 5.33
CA ARG A 260 -8.88 -18.88 4.40
C ARG A 260 -9.92 -19.74 5.14
N GLN A 261 -9.53 -20.39 6.24
CA GLN A 261 -10.46 -21.20 7.04
C GLN A 261 -11.61 -20.37 7.64
N MET A 262 -11.36 -19.10 7.98
CA MET A 262 -12.39 -18.18 8.45
C MET A 262 -13.34 -17.69 7.35
N GLY A 263 -13.00 -17.93 6.07
CA GLY A 263 -13.81 -17.58 4.91
C GLY A 263 -13.41 -16.27 4.23
N PHE A 264 -12.21 -15.74 4.53
CA PHE A 264 -11.68 -14.60 3.79
C PHE A 264 -11.15 -15.03 2.42
N LEU A 265 -11.34 -14.15 1.43
CA LEU A 265 -10.63 -14.27 0.17
C LEU A 265 -9.16 -13.91 0.37
N VAL A 266 -8.28 -14.88 0.16
CA VAL A 266 -6.82 -14.73 0.20
C VAL A 266 -6.28 -15.16 -1.15
N SER A 267 -5.35 -14.40 -1.73
CA SER A 267 -4.83 -14.71 -3.06
C SER A 267 -4.18 -16.10 -3.13
N GLU A 268 -4.36 -16.76 -4.28
CA GLU A 268 -3.73 -18.03 -4.63
C GLU A 268 -2.27 -17.83 -5.11
N ASP A 269 -1.89 -16.59 -5.43
CA ASP A 269 -0.57 -16.20 -5.91
C ASP A 269 0.44 -15.96 -4.77
N ILE A 270 0.15 -16.48 -3.58
CA ILE A 270 1.03 -16.37 -2.41
C ILE A 270 1.81 -17.67 -2.23
N GLN A 271 3.12 -17.56 -2.03
CA GLN A 271 4.00 -18.73 -1.88
C GLN A 271 4.98 -18.56 -0.72
N ARG A 272 5.26 -19.67 -0.02
CA ARG A 272 6.28 -19.78 1.03
C ARG A 272 7.58 -20.36 0.49
N PHE A 273 8.71 -19.85 0.95
CA PHE A 273 10.06 -20.26 0.58
C PHE A 273 10.91 -20.46 1.83
N ASP A 274 11.88 -21.37 1.77
CA ASP A 274 12.83 -21.63 2.87
C ASP A 274 14.20 -20.96 2.67
N ASP A 275 14.37 -20.27 1.54
CA ASP A 275 15.62 -19.61 1.17
C ASP A 275 15.37 -18.35 0.32
N LEU A 276 16.29 -17.39 0.43
CA LEU A 276 16.19 -16.09 -0.25
C LEU A 276 16.44 -16.20 -1.75
N GLU A 277 17.27 -17.13 -2.21
CA GLU A 277 17.57 -17.28 -3.64
C GLU A 277 16.34 -17.73 -4.42
N ALA A 278 15.56 -18.66 -3.86
CA ALA A 278 14.30 -19.08 -4.42
C ALA A 278 13.27 -17.95 -4.45
N VAL A 279 13.28 -17.05 -3.46
CA VAL A 279 12.48 -15.80 -3.50
C VAL A 279 12.91 -14.93 -4.66
N ILE A 280 14.21 -14.67 -4.84
CA ILE A 280 14.73 -13.83 -5.92
C ILE A 280 14.38 -14.41 -7.30
N ALA A 281 14.58 -15.72 -7.49
CA ALA A 281 14.17 -16.40 -8.73
C ALA A 281 12.65 -16.32 -8.95
N HIS A 282 11.86 -16.41 -7.88
CA HIS A 282 10.41 -16.29 -7.98
C HIS A 282 9.96 -14.88 -8.38
N ILE A 283 10.61 -13.82 -7.90
CA ILE A 283 10.30 -12.43 -8.29
C ILE A 283 10.35 -12.26 -9.82
N GLN A 284 11.42 -12.75 -10.45
CA GLN A 284 11.59 -12.68 -11.91
C GLN A 284 10.48 -13.45 -12.65
N ALA A 285 10.17 -14.67 -12.20
CA ALA A 285 9.12 -15.49 -12.80
C ALA A 285 7.72 -14.86 -12.61
N PHE A 286 7.50 -14.21 -11.47
CA PHE A 286 6.24 -13.56 -11.14
C PHE A 286 6.03 -12.28 -11.96
N GLU A 287 7.07 -11.48 -12.15
CA GLU A 287 7.02 -10.27 -12.96
C GLU A 287 6.51 -10.56 -14.37
N ALA A 288 7.01 -11.63 -15.00
CA ALA A 288 6.59 -12.04 -16.34
C ALA A 288 5.09 -12.36 -16.47
N ARG A 289 4.43 -12.78 -15.37
CA ARG A 289 3.00 -13.12 -15.35
C ARG A 289 2.11 -12.06 -14.70
N ARG A 290 2.66 -10.93 -14.22
CA ARG A 290 1.92 -9.89 -13.48
C ARG A 290 0.68 -9.38 -14.24
N HIS A 291 0.75 -9.34 -15.58
CA HIS A 291 -0.37 -8.88 -16.41
C HIS A 291 -1.53 -9.87 -16.50
N SER A 292 -1.26 -11.17 -16.31
CA SER A 292 -2.32 -12.20 -16.30
C SER A 292 -3.14 -12.24 -15.02
N LEU A 293 -2.69 -11.55 -13.96
CA LEU A 293 -3.44 -11.49 -12.72
C LEU A 293 -4.76 -10.73 -12.92
N PRO A 294 -5.85 -11.15 -12.25
CA PRO A 294 -7.15 -10.51 -12.38
C PRO A 294 -7.22 -9.14 -11.71
N PHE A 295 -6.19 -8.73 -10.98
CA PHE A 295 -6.07 -7.43 -10.29
C PHE A 295 -4.75 -6.75 -10.65
N GLU A 296 -4.66 -5.45 -10.36
CA GLU A 296 -3.41 -4.69 -10.49
C GLU A 296 -2.52 -4.88 -9.26
N ILE A 297 -1.21 -4.93 -9.51
CA ILE A 297 -0.17 -4.96 -8.49
C ILE A 297 0.96 -4.02 -8.89
N ASP A 298 1.62 -3.41 -7.90
CA ASP A 298 2.79 -2.56 -8.12
C ASP A 298 4.11 -3.23 -7.71
N GLY A 299 4.06 -4.52 -7.36
CA GLY A 299 5.21 -5.29 -6.92
C GLY A 299 4.84 -6.56 -6.15
N LEU A 300 5.79 -7.01 -5.35
CA LEU A 300 5.65 -8.11 -4.40
C LEU A 300 6.01 -7.63 -2.98
N VAL A 301 5.39 -8.24 -1.98
CA VAL A 301 5.76 -8.07 -0.57
C VAL A 301 6.45 -9.35 -0.11
N ILE A 302 7.65 -9.21 0.45
CA ILE A 302 8.43 -10.31 1.00
C ILE A 302 8.44 -10.13 2.52
N LYS A 303 7.98 -11.14 3.26
CA LYS A 303 7.90 -11.13 4.72
C LYS A 303 8.70 -12.30 5.29
N ILE A 304 9.38 -12.10 6.41
CA ILE A 304 9.85 -13.20 7.25
C ILE A 304 8.62 -13.97 7.75
N ASP A 305 8.61 -15.28 7.55
CA ASP A 305 7.45 -16.12 7.85
C ASP A 305 7.22 -16.27 9.36
N ASP A 306 8.28 -16.48 10.15
CA ASP A 306 8.19 -16.69 11.60
C ASP A 306 7.94 -15.38 12.36
N PHE A 307 6.84 -15.30 13.13
CA PHE A 307 6.47 -14.06 13.83
C PHE A 307 7.37 -13.74 15.02
N ALA A 308 7.92 -14.75 15.71
CA ALA A 308 8.87 -14.50 16.79
C ALA A 308 10.11 -13.76 16.26
N THR A 309 10.65 -14.22 15.13
CA THR A 309 11.74 -13.57 14.40
C THR A 309 11.32 -12.21 13.88
N TYR A 310 10.17 -12.10 13.21
CA TYR A 310 9.65 -10.84 12.68
C TYR A 310 9.55 -9.75 13.75
N ASN A 311 8.97 -10.09 14.91
CA ASN A 311 8.79 -9.18 16.03
C ASN A 311 10.11 -8.79 16.68
N ALA A 312 11.05 -9.74 16.83
CA ALA A 312 12.38 -9.48 17.37
C ALA A 312 13.20 -8.48 16.53
N LEU A 313 12.97 -8.44 15.21
CA LEU A 313 13.63 -7.48 14.32
C LEU A 313 13.14 -6.03 14.54
N GLY A 314 11.92 -5.85 15.05
CA GLY A 314 11.33 -4.54 15.30
C GLY A 314 11.14 -3.67 14.05
N VAL A 315 11.07 -2.36 14.27
CA VAL A 315 10.70 -1.35 13.27
C VAL A 315 11.81 -0.30 13.15
N VAL A 316 12.06 0.22 11.94
CA VAL A 316 12.92 1.40 11.71
C VAL A 316 12.06 2.52 11.14
N GLY A 317 11.93 3.61 11.91
CA GLY A 317 11.02 4.69 11.56
C GLY A 317 9.58 4.19 11.46
N LYS A 318 9.07 4.07 10.23
CA LYS A 318 7.71 3.60 9.92
C LYS A 318 7.68 2.29 9.13
N ASN A 319 8.82 1.59 9.04
CA ASN A 319 8.96 0.37 8.24
C ASN A 319 9.38 -0.82 9.10
N PRO A 320 8.62 -1.92 9.14
CA PRO A 320 9.03 -3.12 9.84
C PRO A 320 10.26 -3.73 9.17
N ARG A 321 11.26 -4.15 9.95
CA ARG A 321 12.50 -4.72 9.39
C ARG A 321 12.26 -6.09 8.75
N GLY A 322 11.28 -6.84 9.26
CA GLY A 322 10.94 -8.18 8.79
C GLY A 322 10.15 -8.24 7.48
N ALA A 323 9.87 -7.11 6.82
CA ALA A 323 9.21 -7.12 5.51
C ALA A 323 9.76 -6.03 4.57
N VAL A 324 9.68 -6.30 3.27
CA VAL A 324 10.11 -5.37 2.21
C VAL A 324 9.16 -5.48 1.01
N ALA A 325 8.87 -4.34 0.39
CA ALA A 325 8.13 -4.27 -0.87
C ALA A 325 9.12 -4.21 -2.04
N TYR A 326 9.20 -5.29 -2.83
CA TYR A 326 9.89 -5.28 -4.11
C TYR A 326 8.99 -4.63 -5.16
N LYS A 327 9.30 -3.42 -5.59
CA LYS A 327 8.54 -2.71 -6.62
C LYS A 327 9.03 -3.12 -8.01
N PHE A 328 8.10 -3.41 -8.91
CA PHE A 328 8.49 -3.67 -10.28
C PHE A 328 8.95 -2.40 -10.99
N PRO A 329 9.92 -2.49 -11.91
CA PRO A 329 10.30 -1.35 -12.74
C PRO A 329 9.07 -0.84 -13.53
N PRO A 330 8.94 0.48 -13.69
CA PRO A 330 7.86 1.06 -14.48
C PRO A 330 7.97 0.59 -15.93
N GLU A 331 6.83 0.43 -16.59
CA GLU A 331 6.80 0.11 -18.02
C GLU A 331 7.27 1.31 -18.83
N VAL A 332 8.42 1.15 -19.49
CA VAL A 332 8.89 2.11 -20.48
C VAL A 332 8.40 1.65 -21.85
N VAL A 333 7.36 2.32 -22.36
CA VAL A 333 6.86 2.09 -23.72
C VAL A 333 7.32 3.20 -24.65
N THR A 334 7.76 2.84 -25.85
CA THR A 334 8.03 3.82 -26.91
C THR A 334 6.74 4.08 -27.67
N THR A 335 6.28 5.34 -27.69
CA THR A 335 5.12 5.76 -28.48
C THR A 335 5.47 6.98 -29.35
N ARG A 336 4.59 7.33 -30.30
CA ARG A 336 4.75 8.52 -31.14
C ARG A 336 3.85 9.64 -30.60
N LEU A 337 4.44 10.77 -30.22
CA LEU A 337 3.71 12.00 -29.94
C LEU A 337 3.02 12.49 -31.22
N THR A 338 1.68 12.45 -31.25
CA THR A 338 0.90 12.82 -32.45
C THR A 338 0.45 14.27 -32.47
N GLY A 339 0.43 14.94 -31.31
CA GLY A 339 0.03 16.33 -31.20
C GLY A 339 0.20 16.81 -29.76
N VAL A 340 -0.02 18.10 -29.53
CA VAL A 340 -0.10 18.67 -28.19
C VAL A 340 -1.35 19.53 -28.14
N SER A 341 -2.24 19.24 -27.20
CA SER A 341 -3.43 20.06 -26.94
C SER A 341 -3.16 20.98 -25.74
N ILE A 342 -3.79 22.16 -25.71
CA ILE A 342 -3.67 23.07 -24.57
C ILE A 342 -5.02 23.17 -23.88
N SER A 343 -5.04 22.83 -22.60
CA SER A 343 -6.18 23.02 -21.71
C SER A 343 -5.98 24.28 -20.87
N VAL A 344 -7.06 25.04 -20.62
CA VAL A 344 -7.02 26.24 -19.79
C VAL A 344 -7.56 25.89 -18.41
N GLY A 345 -6.70 25.96 -17.39
CA GLY A 345 -7.10 25.79 -16.01
C GLY A 345 -8.02 26.91 -15.53
N ARG A 346 -8.77 26.67 -14.44
CA ARG A 346 -9.73 27.66 -13.89
C ARG A 346 -9.10 29.00 -13.47
N THR A 347 -7.79 29.02 -13.25
CA THR A 347 -6.99 30.21 -12.93
C THR A 347 -6.37 30.87 -14.16
N GLY A 348 -6.67 30.39 -15.37
CA GLY A 348 -6.12 30.90 -16.64
C GLY A 348 -4.79 30.28 -17.06
N VAL A 349 -4.24 29.35 -16.28
CA VAL A 349 -2.98 28.65 -16.61
C VAL A 349 -3.20 27.73 -17.81
N LEU A 350 -2.33 27.84 -18.82
CA LEU A 350 -2.31 26.97 -20.00
C LEU A 350 -1.51 25.71 -19.70
N ILE A 351 -2.14 24.54 -19.83
CA ILE A 351 -1.55 23.23 -19.55
C ILE A 351 -1.45 22.45 -20.86
N PRO A 352 -0.23 22.22 -21.39
CA PRO A 352 -0.02 21.39 -22.56
C PRO A 352 -0.18 19.91 -22.19
N ASN A 353 -0.93 19.17 -23.02
CA ASN A 353 -1.13 17.73 -22.92
C ASN A 353 -0.66 17.08 -24.22
N ALA A 354 0.28 16.15 -24.11
CA ALA A 354 0.84 15.33 -25.17
C ALA A 354 -0.14 14.28 -25.71
#